data_AF-A0A517T8P9-F1
#
_entry.id   AF-A0A517T8P9-F1
#
_cell.length_a   1.000
_cell.length_b   1.000
_cell.length_c   1.000
_cell.angle_alpha   90.00
_cell.angle_beta   90.00
_cell.angle_gamma   90.00
#
_symmetry.space_group_name_H-M   'P 1'
#
loop_
_entity.id
_entity.type
_entity.pdbx_description
1 polymer ?
#
loop_
_entity_poly.entity_id
_entity_poly.type
_entity_poly.pdbx_seq_one_letter_code
_entity_poly.pdbx_strand_id
1 'polypeptide(L)'
;MTIDVSIDTNTIEILGERLRQRLKPGRGERPGRPSDPTWTVQRKLSMTDTTLALLEQTAEAVSTDERRVSPMQIAALLIEDATQGIAKQLNRN
;
A
#
# COMPACT_ATOMS: atom_id res chain seq x y z
N MET A 1 1.23 19.76 -8.59
CA MET A 1 1.91 19.04 -9.69
C MET A 1 1.20 17.69 -9.83
N THR A 2 0.30 17.57 -10.80
CA THR A 2 -0.40 16.30 -11.05
C THR A 2 0.59 15.40 -11.77
N ILE A 3 1.06 14.36 -11.09
CA ILE A 3 1.96 13.39 -11.70
C ILE A 3 1.08 12.43 -12.47
N ASP A 4 1.14 12.50 -13.79
CA ASP A 4 0.48 11.55 -14.68
C ASP A 4 1.36 10.28 -14.74
N VAL A 5 1.25 9.46 -13.69
CA VAL A 5 1.92 8.16 -13.66
C VAL A 5 1.04 7.19 -14.43
N SER A 6 1.46 6.82 -15.64
CA SER A 6 0.89 5.67 -16.34
C SER A 6 1.28 4.41 -15.55
N ILE A 7 0.42 4.01 -14.62
CA ILE A 7 0.60 2.76 -13.88
C ILE A 7 0.09 1.63 -14.78
N ASP A 8 0.96 0.67 -15.09
CA ASP A 8 0.59 -0.52 -15.86
C ASP A 8 -0.52 -1.30 -15.14
N THR A 9 -1.64 -1.49 -15.84
CA THR A 9 -2.83 -2.19 -15.32
C THR A 9 -2.51 -3.62 -14.88
N ASN A 10 -1.59 -4.30 -15.57
CA ASN A 10 -1.20 -5.67 -15.20
C ASN A 10 -0.45 -5.69 -13.86
N THR A 11 0.44 -4.73 -13.64
CA THR A 11 1.16 -4.56 -12.39
C THR A 11 0.20 -4.28 -11.21
N ILE A 12 -0.82 -3.43 -11.42
CA ILE A 12 -1.87 -3.16 -10.41
C ILE A 12 -2.60 -4.45 -10.03
N GLU A 13 -3.00 -5.25 -11.02
CA GLU A 13 -3.77 -6.47 -10.77
C GLU A 13 -2.95 -7.50 -9.98
N ILE A 14 -1.68 -7.68 -10.34
CA ILE A 14 -0.77 -8.58 -9.60
C ILE A 14 -0.61 -8.12 -8.14
N LEU A 15 -0.44 -6.82 -7.91
CA LEU A 15 -0.34 -6.26 -6.56
C LEU A 15 -1.64 -6.48 -5.76
N GLY A 16 -2.79 -6.25 -6.38
CA GLY A 16 -4.09 -6.48 -5.77
C GLY A 16 -4.31 -7.93 -5.39
N GLU A 17 -3.95 -8.85 -6.27
CA GLU A 17 -4.09 -10.27 -6.01
C GLU A 17 -3.20 -10.73 -4.85
N ARG A 18 -1.95 -10.27 -4.80
CA ARG A 18 -1.04 -10.57 -3.68
C ARG A 18 -1.59 -10.06 -2.34
N LEU A 19 -2.22 -8.89 -2.32
CA LEU A 19 -2.85 -8.37 -1.11
C LEU A 19 -4.07 -9.18 -0.69
N ARG A 20 -4.93 -9.56 -1.64
CA ARG A 20 -6.13 -10.37 -1.38
C ARG A 20 -5.78 -11.74 -0.81
N GLN A 21 -4.72 -12.38 -1.33
CA GLN A 21 -4.24 -13.67 -0.83
C GLN A 21 -3.70 -13.60 0.61
N ARG A 22 -3.03 -12.49 0.96
CA ARG A 22 -2.37 -12.34 2.26
C ARG A 22 -3.29 -11.84 3.37
N LEU A 23 -4.25 -11.00 3.02
CA LEU A 23 -5.07 -10.30 4.01
C LEU A 23 -6.42 -10.99 4.16
N LYS A 24 -6.72 -11.48 5.37
CA LYS A 24 -8.09 -11.92 5.69
C LYS A 24 -9.07 -10.76 5.50
N PRO A 25 -10.21 -10.95 4.82
CA PRO A 25 -11.28 -9.96 4.75
C PRO A 25 -11.68 -9.48 6.14
N GLY A 26 -11.51 -8.18 6.40
CA GLY A 26 -12.07 -7.58 7.60
C GLY A 26 -13.54 -7.31 7.37
N ARG A 27 -14.42 -7.61 8.33
CA ARG A 27 -15.88 -7.39 8.22
C ARG A 27 -16.29 -5.90 8.25
N GLY A 28 -15.34 -4.97 8.12
CA GLY A 28 -15.56 -3.54 8.40
C GLY A 28 -15.79 -3.22 9.89
N GLU A 29 -15.98 -4.23 10.73
CA GLU A 29 -16.14 -4.11 12.17
C GLU A 29 -14.82 -3.64 12.81
N ARG A 30 -14.83 -2.42 13.38
CA ARG A 30 -13.77 -1.89 14.23
C ARG A 30 -14.27 -1.78 15.67
N PRO A 31 -14.65 -2.88 16.35
CA PRO A 31 -15.19 -2.80 17.70
C PRO A 31 -14.13 -2.21 18.64
N GLY A 32 -14.48 -1.14 19.34
CA GLY A 32 -13.68 -0.59 20.44
C GLY A 32 -12.41 0.20 20.07
N ARG A 33 -12.23 0.63 18.81
CA ARG A 33 -11.19 1.64 18.47
C ARG A 33 -11.87 2.97 18.10
N PRO A 34 -12.27 3.80 19.07
CA PRO A 34 -12.72 5.15 18.77
C PRO A 34 -11.58 5.89 18.07
N SER A 35 -11.83 6.33 16.83
CA SER A 35 -11.01 7.34 16.17
C SER A 35 -11.62 8.70 16.49
N ASP A 36 -10.88 9.52 17.22
CA ASP A 36 -11.26 10.92 17.44
C ASP A 36 -11.06 11.69 16.12
N PRO A 37 -12.10 12.33 15.58
CA PRO A 37 -12.01 13.06 14.31
C PRO A 37 -11.08 14.29 14.38
N THR A 38 -10.72 14.76 15.59
CA THR A 38 -9.77 15.87 15.78
C THR A 38 -8.31 15.45 15.66
N TRP A 39 -8.02 14.14 15.58
CA TRP A 39 -6.65 13.67 15.48
C TRP A 39 -6.02 13.98 14.13
N THR A 40 -4.92 14.73 14.17
CA THR A 40 -4.07 14.95 13.01
C THR A 40 -3.36 13.66 12.62
N VAL A 41 -3.51 13.24 11.36
CA VAL A 41 -2.81 12.06 10.84
C VAL A 41 -1.32 12.38 10.69
N GLN A 42 -0.50 11.87 11.61
CA GLN A 42 0.95 11.92 11.49
C GLN A 42 1.45 10.60 10.89
N ARG A 43 2.11 10.68 9.72
CA ARG A 43 2.80 9.54 9.13
C ARG A 43 4.10 9.30 9.89
N LYS A 44 4.31 8.06 10.34
CA LYS A 44 5.53 7.66 11.09
C LYS A 44 6.73 7.42 10.18
N LEU A 45 6.48 7.20 8.88
CA LEU A 45 7.52 7.02 7.88
C LEU A 45 7.68 8.31 7.09
N SER A 46 8.92 8.81 7.05
CA SER A 46 9.27 9.95 6.21
C SER A 46 9.33 9.48 4.75
N MET A 47 8.62 10.19 3.88
CA MET A 47 8.63 9.99 2.43
C MET A 47 8.34 11.32 1.76
N THR A 48 8.68 11.44 0.47
CA THR A 48 8.32 12.62 -0.30
C THR A 48 6.82 12.64 -0.56
N ASP A 49 6.25 13.84 -0.76
CA ASP A 49 4.83 13.99 -1.12
C ASP A 49 4.50 13.24 -2.42
N THR A 50 5.45 13.21 -3.35
CA THR A 50 5.35 12.43 -4.59
C THR A 50 5.19 10.94 -4.34
N THR A 51 6.03 10.36 -3.48
CA THR A 51 5.93 8.93 -3.13
C THR A 51 4.60 8.63 -2.44
N LEU A 52 4.17 9.49 -1.53
CA LEU A 52 2.90 9.33 -0.85
C LEU A 52 1.72 9.37 -1.84
N ALA A 53 1.69 10.35 -2.73
CA ALA A 53 0.63 10.49 -3.73
C ALA A 53 0.55 9.25 -4.64
N LEU A 54 1.70 8.66 -5.01
CA LEU A 54 1.73 7.43 -5.80
C LEU A 54 1.17 6.22 -5.02
N LEU A 55 1.53 6.09 -3.75
CA LEU A 55 0.99 5.03 -2.88
C LEU A 55 -0.52 5.18 -2.69
N GLU A 56 -1.02 6.41 -2.58
CA GLU A 56 -2.46 6.71 -2.47
C GLU A 56 -3.22 6.35 -3.75
N GLN A 57 -2.71 6.76 -4.92
CA GLN A 57 -3.30 6.40 -6.20
C GLN A 57 -3.30 4.89 -6.44
N THR A 58 -2.20 4.22 -6.12
CA THR A 58 -2.08 2.76 -6.27
C THR A 58 -3.04 2.04 -5.32
N ALA A 59 -3.15 2.50 -4.07
CA ALA A 59 -4.07 1.91 -3.10
C ALA A 59 -5.53 2.07 -3.51
N GLU A 60 -5.90 3.21 -4.10
CA GLU A 60 -7.25 3.40 -4.64
C GLU A 60 -7.51 2.48 -5.83
N ALA A 61 -6.57 2.41 -6.79
CA ALA A 61 -6.72 1.56 -7.97
C ALA A 61 -6.80 0.05 -7.64
N VAL A 62 -6.15 -0.38 -6.57
CA VAL A 62 -6.20 -1.77 -6.08
C VAL A 62 -7.41 -2.06 -5.19
N SER A 63 -8.04 -1.01 -4.64
CA SER A 63 -9.21 -1.17 -3.77
C SER A 63 -10.43 -1.60 -4.57
N THR A 64 -11.28 -2.41 -3.94
CA THR A 64 -12.58 -2.81 -4.48
C THR A 64 -13.68 -2.46 -3.47
N ASP A 65 -14.95 -2.57 -3.88
CA ASP A 65 -16.10 -2.39 -2.99
C ASP A 65 -16.09 -3.37 -1.82
N GLU A 66 -15.60 -4.59 -2.05
CA GLU A 66 -15.47 -5.63 -1.04
C GLU A 66 -14.26 -5.41 -0.12
N ARG A 67 -13.24 -4.67 -0.60
CA ARG A 67 -11.98 -4.51 0.13
C ARG A 67 -11.28 -3.19 -0.15
N ARG A 68 -11.15 -2.38 0.91
CA ARG A 68 -10.24 -1.23 0.93
C ARG A 68 -8.79 -1.64 1.23
N VAL A 69 -7.87 -1.08 0.46
CA VAL A 69 -6.42 -1.16 0.65
C VAL A 69 -5.92 0.22 1.06
N SER A 70 -5.07 0.28 2.08
CA SER A 70 -4.44 1.53 2.53
C SER A 70 -3.10 1.76 1.82
N PRO A 71 -2.65 3.01 1.66
CA PRO A 71 -1.35 3.34 1.06
C PRO A 71 -0.18 2.63 1.75
N MET A 72 -0.28 2.43 3.07
CA MET A 72 0.77 1.75 3.84
C MET A 72 0.82 0.23 3.60
N GLN A 73 -0.27 -0.40 3.18
CA GLN A 73 -0.26 -1.81 2.77
C GLN A 73 0.45 -2.01 1.44
N ILE A 74 0.28 -1.08 0.50
CA ILE A 74 1.06 -1.04 -0.75
C ILE A 74 2.54 -0.84 -0.41
N ALA A 75 2.86 0.14 0.44
CA ALA A 75 4.24 0.41 0.84
C ALA A 75 4.92 -0.80 1.48
N ALA A 76 4.21 -1.53 2.33
CA ALA A 76 4.73 -2.74 2.97
C ALA A 76 5.12 -3.82 1.94
N LEU A 77 4.27 -4.07 0.92
CA LEU A 77 4.59 -5.03 -0.14
C LEU A 77 5.81 -4.61 -0.96
N LEU A 78 5.90 -3.32 -1.33
CA LEU A 78 7.03 -2.81 -2.09
C LEU A 78 8.34 -2.94 -1.31
N ILE A 79 8.31 -2.69 0.01
CA ILE A 79 9.47 -2.90 0.88
C ILE A 79 9.88 -4.37 0.91
N GLU A 80 8.93 -5.30 0.99
CA GLU A 80 9.24 -6.73 0.97
C GLU A 80 9.89 -7.16 -0.34
N ASP A 81 9.33 -6.74 -1.49
CA ASP A 81 9.87 -7.06 -2.81
C ASP A 81 11.28 -6.51 -2.99
N ALA A 82 11.49 -5.24 -2.63
CA ALA A 82 12.80 -4.60 -2.67
C ALA A 82 13.80 -5.33 -1.76
N THR A 83 13.39 -5.68 -0.54
CA THR A 83 14.24 -6.40 0.43
C THR A 83 14.64 -7.77 -0.10
N GLN A 84 13.73 -8.52 -0.71
CA GLN A 84 14.05 -9.80 -1.34
C GLN A 84 15.03 -9.65 -2.51
N GLY A 85 14.87 -8.61 -3.32
CA GLY A 85 15.80 -8.28 -4.40
C GLY A 85 17.20 -8.01 -3.88
N ILE A 86 17.32 -7.15 -2.87
CA ILE A 86 18.59 -6.80 -2.22
C ILE A 86 19.22 -8.04 -1.57
N ALA A 87 18.45 -8.86 -0.85
CA ALA A 87 18.97 -10.07 -0.20
C ALA A 87 19.57 -11.06 -1.23
N LYS A 88 18.95 -11.22 -2.40
CA LYS A 88 19.49 -12.05 -3.49
C LYS A 88 20.81 -11.51 -4.04
N GLN A 89 20.96 -10.18 -4.12
CA GLN A 89 22.21 -9.56 -4.56
C GLN A 89 23.32 -9.73 -3.51
N LEU A 90 22.99 -9.58 -2.23
CA LEU A 90 23.94 -9.75 -1.13
C LEU A 90 24.43 -11.21 -1.00
N ASN A 91 23.55 -12.19 -1.19
CA ASN A 91 23.89 -13.62 -1.12
C ASN A 91 24.57 -14.18 -2.38
N ARG A 92 24.83 -13.33 -3.39
CA ARG A 92 25.56 -13.69 -4.62
C ARG A 92 27.04 -13.28 -4.60
N ASN A 93 27.53 -12.85 -3.44
CA ASN A 93 28.95 -12.65 -3.11
C ASN A 93 29.42 -13.74 -2.15
#